data_AF-A0AAV0VG65-F1
#
_entry.id   AF-A0AAV0VG65-F1
#
_cell.length_a   1.000
_cell.length_b   1.000
_cell.length_c   1.000
_cell.angle_alpha   90.00
_cell.angle_beta   90.00
_cell.angle_gamma   90.00
#
_symmetry.space_group_name_H-M   'P 1'
#
loop_
_entity.id
_entity.type
_entity.pdbx_description
1 polymer ?
#
loop_
_entity_poly.entity_id
_entity_poly.type
_entity_poly.pdbx_seq_one_letter_code
_entity_poly.pdbx_strand_id
1 'polypeptide(L)'
;MASKRIWRACKLQGLSLHADALRHLTEELTNEPSLQLDDVLYAIKNNIDRSKMTTSVVTLEALESALDTLLVVSAENDFEQIQVFGAFDTPMLHFNTYNKSYEFRADAHRRLHAGPESRLQLLRNRFMSLDVRVKRNRLFAPPSAAVANTARIHGVVAD
;
A
#
# COMPACT_ATOMS: atom_id res chain seq x y z
N MET A 1 -5.75 -36.12 -3.28
CA MET A 1 -4.63 -36.39 -4.22
C MET A 1 -3.51 -35.36 -4.11
N ALA A 2 -3.82 -34.08 -3.84
CA ALA A 2 -2.84 -33.01 -3.65
C ALA A 2 -1.79 -33.30 -2.56
N SER A 3 -2.20 -33.76 -1.37
CA SER A 3 -1.29 -34.07 -0.26
C SER A 3 -0.22 -35.11 -0.59
N LYS A 4 -0.54 -36.14 -1.38
CA LYS A 4 0.44 -37.16 -1.82
C LYS A 4 1.47 -36.57 -2.79
N ARG A 5 1.06 -35.64 -3.66
CA ARG A 5 1.94 -34.95 -4.61
C ARG A 5 2.91 -34.02 -3.86
N ILE A 6 2.38 -33.23 -2.94
CA ILE A 6 3.13 -32.35 -2.06
C ILE A 6 4.16 -33.14 -1.26
N TRP A 7 3.73 -34.19 -0.56
CA TRP A 7 4.62 -35.02 0.26
C TRP A 7 5.77 -35.62 -0.57
N ARG A 8 5.49 -36.09 -1.79
CA ARG A 8 6.53 -36.60 -2.71
C ARG A 8 7.51 -35.50 -3.11
N ALA A 9 7.03 -34.31 -3.44
CA ALA A 9 7.88 -33.20 -3.84
C ALA A 9 8.83 -32.78 -2.70
N CYS A 10 8.31 -32.68 -1.48
CA CYS A 10 9.13 -32.41 -0.30
C CYS A 10 10.16 -33.52 -0.05
N LYS A 11 9.76 -34.79 -0.21
CA LYS A 11 10.67 -35.94 -0.09
C LYS A 11 11.80 -35.92 -1.12
N LEU A 12 11.53 -35.51 -2.36
CA LEU A 12 12.56 -35.36 -3.40
C LEU A 12 13.60 -34.28 -3.04
N GLN A 13 13.20 -33.27 -2.28
CA GLN A 13 14.11 -32.23 -1.77
C GLN A 13 14.85 -32.64 -0.48
N GLY A 14 14.69 -33.89 -0.03
CA GLY A 14 15.29 -34.39 1.20
C GLY A 14 14.60 -33.90 2.47
N LEU A 15 13.40 -33.32 2.35
CA LEU A 15 12.61 -32.84 3.48
C LEU A 15 11.65 -33.93 3.95
N SER A 16 11.49 -34.06 5.25
CA SER A 16 10.38 -34.81 5.83
C SER A 16 9.48 -33.84 6.58
N LEU A 17 8.17 -33.85 6.33
CA LEU A 17 7.22 -32.99 7.03
C LEU A 17 6.49 -33.77 8.10
N HIS A 18 6.23 -33.11 9.21
CA HIS A 18 5.25 -33.58 10.18
C HIS A 18 3.83 -33.55 9.58
N ALA A 19 2.91 -34.35 10.14
CA ALA A 19 1.59 -34.57 9.54
C ALA A 19 0.70 -33.30 9.56
N ASP A 20 0.85 -32.47 10.59
CA ASP A 20 0.21 -31.16 10.73
C ASP A 20 0.73 -30.16 9.69
N ALA A 21 2.05 -30.06 9.49
CA ALA A 21 2.69 -29.20 8.51
C ALA A 21 2.26 -29.58 7.08
N LEU A 22 2.17 -30.88 6.78
CA LEU A 22 1.66 -31.35 5.49
C LEU A 22 0.20 -30.96 5.27
N ARG A 23 -0.64 -31.06 6.31
CA ARG A 23 -2.05 -30.69 6.21
C ARG A 23 -2.18 -29.18 5.97
N HIS A 24 -1.50 -28.37 6.76
CA HIS A 24 -1.54 -26.91 6.66
C HIS A 24 -1.02 -26.43 5.30
N LEU A 25 0.12 -26.94 4.83
CA LEU A 25 0.64 -26.60 3.50
C LEU A 25 -0.32 -27.01 2.35
N THR A 26 -1.04 -28.12 2.52
CA THR A 26 -2.04 -28.53 1.53
C THR A 26 -3.23 -27.57 1.51
N GLU A 27 -3.64 -27.05 2.67
CA GLU A 27 -4.71 -26.05 2.80
C GLU A 27 -4.28 -24.72 2.16
N GLU A 28 -3.10 -24.21 2.50
CA GLU A 28 -2.54 -22.96 1.94
C GLU A 28 -2.44 -23.03 0.40
N LEU A 29 -1.85 -24.09 -0.16
CA LEU A 29 -1.73 -24.27 -1.61
C LEU A 29 -3.08 -24.52 -2.32
N THR A 30 -4.14 -24.83 -1.58
CA THR A 30 -5.49 -24.99 -2.13
C THR A 30 -6.26 -23.66 -2.10
N ASN A 31 -6.04 -22.86 -1.06
CA ASN A 31 -6.71 -21.57 -0.87
C ASN A 31 -6.07 -20.45 -1.68
N GLU A 32 -4.74 -20.47 -1.85
CA GLU A 32 -3.98 -19.44 -2.56
C GLU A 32 -3.41 -19.98 -3.89
N PRO A 33 -4.08 -19.72 -5.04
CA PRO A 33 -3.63 -20.20 -6.35
C PRO A 33 -2.37 -19.48 -6.87
N SER A 34 -2.03 -18.32 -6.28
CA SER A 34 -0.80 -17.57 -6.54
C SER A 34 0.44 -18.31 -6.01
N LEU A 35 0.27 -19.10 -4.95
CA LEU A 35 1.35 -19.79 -4.26
C LEU A 35 1.77 -21.05 -5.02
N GLN A 36 2.98 -21.07 -5.57
CA GLN A 36 3.52 -22.25 -6.25
C GLN A 36 4.28 -23.15 -5.28
N LEU A 37 4.12 -24.47 -5.45
CA LEU A 37 4.79 -25.47 -4.61
C LEU A 37 6.32 -25.35 -4.69
N ASP A 38 6.88 -25.02 -5.85
CA ASP A 38 8.32 -24.90 -6.05
C ASP A 38 8.92 -23.72 -5.28
N ASP A 39 8.20 -22.58 -5.22
CA ASP A 39 8.63 -21.39 -4.47
C ASP A 39 8.60 -21.67 -2.97
N VAL A 40 7.56 -22.36 -2.50
CA VAL A 40 7.45 -22.79 -1.10
C VAL A 40 8.57 -23.77 -0.74
N LEU A 41 8.89 -24.74 -1.60
CA LEU A 41 10.02 -25.65 -1.39
C LEU A 41 11.36 -24.91 -1.34
N TYR A 42 11.55 -23.91 -2.19
CA TYR A 42 12.73 -23.06 -2.18
C TYR A 42 12.84 -22.27 -0.88
N ALA A 43 11.75 -21.62 -0.44
CA ALA A 43 11.73 -20.89 0.83
C ALA A 43 12.00 -21.79 2.03
N ILE A 44 11.36 -22.96 2.10
CA ILE A 44 11.62 -23.96 3.15
C ILE A 44 13.10 -24.37 3.15
N LYS A 45 13.70 -24.58 1.98
CA LYS A 45 15.10 -25.02 1.89
C LYS A 45 16.11 -23.94 2.31
N ASN A 46 15.81 -22.67 2.05
CA ASN A 46 16.73 -21.55 2.30
C ASN A 46 16.51 -20.90 3.66
N ASN A 47 15.27 -20.84 4.14
CA ASN A 47 14.93 -20.20 5.42
C ASN A 47 14.94 -21.16 6.60
N ILE A 48 14.81 -22.47 6.37
CA ILE A 48 15.05 -23.43 7.44
C ILE A 48 16.55 -23.60 7.61
N ASP A 49 17.08 -22.88 8.61
CA ASP A 49 18.43 -23.02 9.12
C ASP A 49 18.73 -24.50 9.43
N ARG A 50 19.42 -25.19 8.51
CA ARG A 50 19.90 -26.56 8.74
C ARG A 50 20.78 -26.68 9.98
N SER A 51 21.37 -25.57 10.42
CA SER A 51 22.17 -25.43 11.64
C SER A 51 21.35 -25.45 12.94
N LYS A 52 20.06 -25.08 12.89
CA LYS A 52 19.13 -25.06 14.02
C LYS A 52 18.20 -26.28 14.07
N MET A 53 18.13 -27.04 12.99
CA MET A 53 17.37 -28.29 12.96
C MET A 53 18.13 -29.42 13.64
N THR A 54 17.60 -29.90 14.77
CA THR A 54 18.09 -31.12 15.44
C THR A 54 17.66 -32.40 14.72
N THR A 55 16.63 -32.32 13.87
CA THR A 55 16.08 -33.44 13.10
C THR A 55 15.71 -32.98 11.69
N SER A 56 15.82 -33.88 10.71
CA SER A 56 15.46 -33.63 9.29
C SER A 56 13.94 -33.46 9.05
N VAL A 57 13.16 -33.26 10.12
CA VAL A 57 11.71 -33.17 10.11
C VAL A 57 11.29 -31.72 10.26
N VAL A 58 10.59 -31.19 9.27
CA VAL A 58 10.00 -29.86 9.24
C VAL A 58 8.75 -29.88 10.13
N THR A 59 8.80 -29.09 11.20
CA THR A 59 7.66 -28.82 12.10
C THR A 59 6.76 -27.75 11.50
N LEU A 60 5.54 -27.63 12.04
CA LEU A 60 4.58 -26.59 11.62
C LEU A 60 5.17 -25.18 11.79
N GLU A 61 5.80 -24.89 12.94
CA GLU A 61 6.41 -23.58 13.22
C GLU A 61 7.51 -23.20 12.22
N ALA A 62 8.37 -24.16 11.85
CA ALA A 62 9.42 -23.93 10.85
C ALA A 62 8.85 -23.70 9.45
N LEU A 63 7.71 -24.34 9.15
CA LEU A 63 6.99 -24.13 7.91
C LEU A 63 6.35 -22.74 7.85
N GLU A 64 5.62 -22.34 8.89
CA GLU A 64 4.97 -21.03 9.00
C GLU A 64 6.02 -19.90 8.88
N SER A 65 7.14 -20.02 9.59
CA SER A 65 8.24 -19.03 9.49
C SER A 65 8.82 -18.92 8.07
N ALA A 66 8.96 -20.05 7.35
CA ALA A 66 9.45 -20.04 5.98
C ALA A 66 8.42 -19.44 5.01
N LEU A 67 7.12 -19.66 5.25
CA LEU A 67 6.02 -19.10 4.46
C LEU A 67 5.89 -17.58 4.67
N ASP A 68 5.95 -17.13 5.93
CA ASP A 68 5.95 -15.70 6.26
C ASP A 68 7.11 -14.97 5.57
N THR A 69 8.30 -15.58 5.58
CA THR A 69 9.46 -15.01 4.89
C THR A 69 9.25 -14.96 3.37
N LEU A 70 8.65 -15.99 2.77
CA LEU A 70 8.30 -15.99 1.34
C LEU A 70 7.32 -14.86 1.02
N LEU A 71 6.28 -14.68 1.83
CA LEU A 71 5.26 -13.65 1.62
C LEU A 71 5.84 -12.24 1.79
N VAL A 72 6.70 -12.02 2.80
CA VAL A 72 7.38 -10.73 2.99
C VAL A 72 8.31 -10.41 1.82
N VAL A 73 9.14 -11.37 1.40
CA VAL A 73 10.05 -11.18 0.26
C VAL A 73 9.27 -10.98 -1.04
N SER A 74 8.13 -11.64 -1.22
CA SER A 74 7.27 -11.42 -2.39
C SER A 74 6.66 -10.01 -2.36
N ALA A 75 6.12 -9.58 -1.22
CA ALA A 75 5.56 -8.23 -1.08
C ALA A 75 6.60 -7.11 -1.26
N GLU A 76 7.85 -7.34 -0.89
CA GLU A 76 8.95 -6.40 -1.13
C GLU A 76 9.40 -6.39 -2.60
N ASN A 77 9.34 -7.53 -3.29
CA ASN A 77 9.72 -7.66 -4.70
C ASN A 77 8.58 -7.33 -5.69
N ASP A 78 7.34 -7.20 -5.23
CA ASP A 78 6.18 -6.80 -6.05
C ASP A 78 6.23 -5.34 -6.51
N PHE A 79 7.19 -4.56 -6.02
CA PHE A 79 7.44 -3.21 -6.51
C PHE A 79 8.55 -3.23 -7.55
N GLU A 80 8.20 -3.05 -8.82
CA GLU A 80 9.21 -2.69 -9.82
C GLU A 80 9.97 -1.43 -9.37
N GLN A 81 11.29 -1.39 -9.61
CA GLN A 81 12.14 -0.23 -9.28
C GLN A 81 11.61 1.09 -9.88
N ILE A 82 10.82 0.99 -10.96
CA ILE A 82 10.14 2.11 -11.61
C ILE A 82 8.68 1.74 -11.77
N GLN A 83 7.79 2.52 -11.15
CA GLN A 83 6.35 2.37 -11.32
C GLN A 83 5.83 3.40 -12.31
N VAL A 84 5.14 2.93 -13.36
CA VAL A 84 4.49 3.80 -14.34
C VAL A 84 3.01 3.90 -13.99
N PHE A 85 2.59 5.08 -13.56
CA PHE A 85 1.17 5.35 -13.31
C PHE A 85 0.47 5.74 -14.60
N GLY A 86 -0.47 4.92 -15.04
CA GLY A 86 -1.36 5.26 -16.14
C GLY A 86 -2.22 6.48 -15.79
N ALA A 87 -2.25 7.47 -16.70
CA ALA A 87 -3.05 8.68 -16.51
C ALA A 87 -4.57 8.40 -16.38
N PHE A 88 -5.03 7.27 -16.92
CA PHE A 88 -6.43 6.84 -16.85
C PHE A 88 -6.73 5.88 -15.69
N ASP A 89 -5.69 5.27 -15.10
CA ASP A 89 -5.82 4.33 -13.98
C ASP A 89 -5.77 5.06 -12.64
N THR A 90 -5.09 6.21 -12.60
CA THR A 90 -4.97 7.00 -11.38
C THR A 90 -6.31 7.64 -11.04
N PRO A 91 -6.87 7.45 -9.83
CA PRO A 91 -8.16 8.02 -9.45
C PRO A 91 -8.09 9.55 -9.40
N MET A 92 -9.19 10.21 -9.76
CA MET A 92 -9.28 11.66 -9.68
C MET A 92 -9.62 12.10 -8.25
N LEU A 93 -8.84 13.05 -7.73
CA LEU A 93 -9.09 13.67 -6.43
C LEU A 93 -10.03 14.86 -6.58
N HIS A 94 -11.08 14.90 -5.76
CA HIS A 94 -11.99 16.03 -5.70
C HIS A 94 -11.75 16.83 -4.41
N PHE A 95 -11.49 18.13 -4.55
CA PHE A 95 -11.35 19.00 -3.38
C PHE A 95 -12.71 19.36 -2.82
N ASN A 96 -12.95 19.05 -1.56
CA ASN A 96 -14.15 19.45 -0.84
C ASN A 96 -13.86 20.74 -0.06
N THR A 97 -14.58 21.81 -0.42
CA THR A 97 -14.39 23.15 0.15
C THR A 97 -14.88 23.26 1.59
N TYR A 98 -15.81 22.40 2.02
CA TYR A 98 -16.39 22.45 3.35
C TYR A 98 -15.42 21.92 4.41
N ASN A 99 -14.85 20.74 4.17
CA ASN A 99 -13.89 20.09 5.08
C ASN A 99 -12.42 20.41 4.74
N LYS A 100 -12.17 21.11 3.61
CA LYS A 100 -10.83 21.44 3.10
C LYS A 100 -9.95 20.20 2.87
N SER A 101 -10.55 19.06 2.54
CA SER A 101 -9.85 17.81 2.24
C SER A 101 -10.06 17.35 0.80
N TYR A 102 -9.29 16.34 0.38
CA TYR A 102 -9.46 15.68 -0.91
C TYR A 102 -10.17 14.34 -0.70
N GLU A 103 -11.14 14.07 -1.55
CA GLU A 103 -11.91 12.83 -1.55
C GLU A 103 -11.72 12.10 -2.88
N PHE A 104 -11.66 10.78 -2.81
CA PHE A 104 -11.68 9.94 -4.00
C PHE A 104 -13.10 9.90 -4.56
N ARG A 105 -13.24 10.22 -5.84
CA ARG A 105 -14.45 9.88 -6.59
C ARG A 105 -14.10 8.85 -7.64
N ALA A 106 -14.82 7.72 -7.60
CA ALA A 106 -14.80 6.76 -8.68
C ALA A 106 -15.49 7.39 -9.89
N ASP A 107 -14.71 7.85 -10.86
CA ASP A 107 -15.26 8.28 -12.15
C ASP A 107 -15.65 7.04 -12.94
N ALA A 108 -16.93 6.67 -12.86
CA ALA A 108 -17.48 5.50 -13.54
C ALA A 108 -17.36 5.58 -15.08
N HIS A 109 -17.15 6.78 -15.66
CA HIS A 109 -17.10 6.97 -17.12
C HIS A 109 -16.12 8.08 -17.52
N ARG A 110 -14.83 7.76 -17.63
CA ARG A 110 -13.84 8.66 -18.25
C ARG A 110 -14.05 8.69 -19.76
N ARG A 111 -14.19 9.89 -20.33
CA ARG A 111 -14.32 10.09 -21.79
C ARG A 111 -13.04 10.73 -22.30
N LEU A 112 -12.56 10.28 -23.48
CA LEU A 112 -11.40 10.88 -24.15
C LEU A 112 -11.65 12.35 -24.50
N HIS A 113 -12.88 12.68 -24.87
CA HIS A 113 -13.33 14.04 -25.16
C HIS A 113 -14.21 14.56 -24.03
N ALA A 114 -13.72 15.62 -23.40
CA ALA A 114 -14.36 16.23 -22.26
C ALA A 114 -15.48 17.19 -22.71
N GLY A 115 -16.65 17.13 -22.06
CA GLY A 115 -17.79 18.03 -22.35
C GLY A 115 -17.55 19.47 -21.84
N PRO A 116 -18.40 20.44 -22.20
CA PRO A 116 -18.25 21.83 -21.74
C PRO A 116 -18.27 21.97 -20.20
N GLU A 117 -19.05 21.13 -19.51
CA GLU A 117 -19.12 21.08 -18.04
C GLU A 117 -17.77 20.73 -17.42
N SER A 118 -17.04 19.81 -18.04
CA SER A 118 -15.71 19.39 -17.57
C SER A 118 -14.70 20.55 -17.64
N ARG A 119 -14.81 21.42 -18.65
CA ARG A 119 -13.96 22.61 -18.80
C ARG A 119 -14.27 23.65 -17.73
N LEU A 120 -15.55 23.86 -17.43
CA LEU A 120 -15.97 24.74 -16.32
C LEU A 120 -15.47 24.19 -14.98
N GLN A 121 -15.61 22.88 -14.75
CA GLN A 121 -15.15 22.23 -13.52
C GLN A 121 -13.62 22.32 -13.37
N LEU A 122 -12.86 22.13 -14.46
CA LEU A 122 -11.41 22.31 -14.48
C LEU A 122 -11.02 23.73 -14.02
N LEU A 123 -11.65 24.77 -14.58
CA LEU A 123 -11.34 26.16 -14.22
C LEU A 123 -11.73 26.46 -12.77
N ARG A 124 -12.88 25.99 -12.30
CA ARG A 124 -13.30 26.12 -10.89
C ARG A 124 -12.33 25.44 -9.94
N ASN A 125 -11.93 24.20 -10.23
CA ASN A 125 -10.99 23.45 -9.40
C ASN A 125 -9.62 24.14 -9.32
N ARG A 126 -9.13 24.67 -10.46
CA ARG A 126 -7.89 25.45 -10.51
C ARG A 126 -7.97 26.71 -9.65
N PHE A 127 -9.07 27.46 -9.78
CA PHE A 127 -9.28 28.66 -8.99
C PHE A 127 -9.32 28.35 -7.49
N MET A 128 -10.08 27.32 -7.07
CA MET A 128 -10.18 26.92 -5.67
C MET A 128 -8.83 26.50 -5.08
N SER A 129 -8.02 25.75 -5.83
CA SER A 129 -6.67 25.36 -5.41
C SER A 129 -5.76 26.57 -5.18
N LEU A 130 -5.83 27.56 -6.07
CA LEU A 130 -5.08 28.81 -5.95
C LEU A 130 -5.59 29.65 -4.78
N ASP A 131 -6.91 29.80 -4.62
CA ASP A 131 -7.53 30.56 -3.53
C ASP A 131 -7.09 30.04 -2.15
N VAL A 132 -7.09 28.71 -1.96
CA VAL A 132 -6.59 28.08 -0.73
C VAL A 132 -5.11 28.39 -0.50
N ARG A 133 -4.29 28.36 -1.56
CA ARG A 133 -2.85 28.66 -1.46
C ARG A 133 -2.60 30.12 -1.11
N VAL A 134 -3.35 31.04 -1.73
CA VAL A 134 -3.26 32.48 -1.48
C VAL A 134 -3.67 32.78 -0.04
N LYS A 135 -4.79 32.24 0.45
CA LYS A 135 -5.26 32.45 1.83
C LYS A 135 -4.30 31.91 2.90
N ARG A 136 -3.50 30.90 2.58
CA ARG A 136 -2.46 30.36 3.49
C ARG A 136 -1.18 31.21 3.49
N ASN A 137 -0.96 32.01 2.47
CA ASN A 137 0.20 32.89 2.41
C ASN A 137 0.01 34.06 3.38
N ARG A 138 1.01 34.27 4.26
CA ARG A 138 0.99 35.31 5.29
C ARG A 138 0.78 36.72 4.74
N LEU A 139 1.22 36.99 3.51
CA LEU A 139 1.05 38.30 2.86
C LEU A 139 -0.41 38.61 2.49
N PHE A 140 -1.24 37.57 2.32
CA PHE A 140 -2.64 37.69 1.92
C PHE A 140 -3.61 37.14 2.98
N ALA A 141 -3.07 36.62 4.09
CA ALA A 141 -3.86 36.24 5.24
C ALA A 141 -4.41 37.51 5.91
N PRO A 142 -5.68 37.53 6.33
CA PRO A 142 -6.18 38.63 7.15
C PRO A 142 -5.28 38.77 8.38
N PRO A 143 -4.97 40.01 8.82
CA PRO A 143 -4.12 40.21 9.99
C PRO A 143 -4.71 39.42 11.15
N SER A 144 -3.92 38.51 11.71
CA SER A 144 -4.34 37.75 12.89
C SER A 144 -4.76 38.75 13.96
N ALA A 145 -5.91 38.52 14.62
CA ALA A 145 -6.41 39.41 15.66
C ALA A 145 -5.36 39.67 16.78
N ALA A 146 -4.43 38.73 16.98
CA ALA A 146 -3.30 38.89 17.88
C ALA A 146 -2.29 39.99 17.46
N VAL A 147 -2.09 40.21 16.16
CA VAL A 147 -1.20 41.26 15.61
C VAL A 147 -1.92 42.61 15.50
N ALA A 148 -3.25 42.59 15.31
CA ALA A 148 -4.05 43.82 15.33
C ALA A 148 -4.09 44.47 16.73
N ASN A 149 -4.05 43.66 17.80
CA ASN A 149 -4.01 44.16 19.17
C ASN A 149 -2.66 44.77 19.55
N THR A 150 -1.52 44.25 19.08
CA THR A 150 -0.20 44.84 19.36
C THR A 150 0.04 46.15 18.62
N ALA A 151 -0.51 46.31 17.41
CA ALA A 151 -0.46 47.56 16.66
C ALA A 151 -1.27 48.69 17.32
N ARG A 152 -2.33 48.36 18.08
CA ARG A 152 -3.10 49.36 18.85
C ARG A 152 -2.42 49.79 20.15
N ILE A 153 -1.63 48.90 20.76
CA ILE A 153 -0.96 49.19 22.04
C ILE A 153 0.26 50.11 21.84
N HIS A 154 0.94 50.06 20.69
CA HIS A 154 2.08 50.92 20.38
C HIS A 154 1.73 52.29 19.76
N GLY A 155 0.45 52.59 19.55
CA GLY A 155 -0.02 53.86 18.97
C GLY A 155 -0.37 54.97 19.97
N VAL A 156 -0.10 54.77 21.26
CA VAL A 156 -0.46 55.74 22.32
C VAL A 156 0.78 56.12 23.15
N VAL A 157 1.80 56.72 22.52
CA VAL A 157 2.71 57.67 23.16
C VAL A 157 3.27 58.60 22.07
N ALA A 158 2.53 59.66 21.78
CA ALA A 158 3.06 60.88 21.16
C ALA A 158 2.07 62.01 21.46
N ASP A 159 2.16 62.51 22.70
CA ASP A 159 1.95 63.90 23.12
C ASP A 159 2.57 64.08 24.51
#